data_AF-A0A975BEX7-F1
#
_entry.id   AF-A0A975BEX7-F1
#
_cell.length_a   1.000
_cell.length_b   1.000
_cell.length_c   1.000
_cell.angle_alpha   90.00
_cell.angle_beta   90.00
_cell.angle_gamma   90.00
#
_symmetry.space_group_name_H-M   'P 1'
#
loop_
_entity.id
_entity.type
_entity.pdbx_description
1 polymer ?
#
loop_
_entity_poly.entity_id
_entity_poly.type
_entity_poly.pdbx_seq_one_letter_code
_entity_poly.pdbx_strand_id
1 'polypeptide(L)'
;MKMSELKTMGVWGIIMLIFIAQLLFYTWCRVQCVQVGYEITKETDNHQKLITLQNKLKIELARLKSPERIAKIAKNELGLATPTPEQMVIIP
;
A
#
# COMPACT_ATOMS: atom_id res chain seq x y z
N MET A 1 66.52 3.42 -12.79
CA MET A 1 65.07 3.61 -12.99
C MET A 1 64.61 4.70 -12.03
N LYS A 2 64.13 5.85 -12.53
CA LYS A 2 63.93 7.07 -11.73
C LYS A 2 62.82 6.85 -10.69
N MET A 3 63.11 7.18 -9.42
CA MET A 3 62.18 7.09 -8.28
C MET A 3 60.85 7.83 -8.52
N SER A 4 60.86 8.85 -9.39
CA SER A 4 59.67 9.60 -9.81
C SER A 4 58.67 8.74 -10.60
N GLU A 5 59.14 7.79 -11.42
CA GLU A 5 58.25 6.96 -12.24
C GLU A 5 57.51 5.91 -11.39
N LEU A 6 58.17 5.35 -10.37
CA LEU A 6 57.52 4.48 -9.38
C LEU A 6 56.39 5.21 -8.63
N LYS A 7 56.63 6.48 -8.25
CA LYS A 7 55.59 7.30 -7.61
C LYS A 7 54.41 7.54 -8.54
N THR A 8 54.65 7.88 -9.80
CA THR A 8 53.59 8.12 -10.79
C THR A 8 52.78 6.85 -11.06
N MET A 9 53.43 5.68 -11.15
CA MET A 9 52.76 4.39 -11.31
C MET A 9 51.88 4.04 -10.11
N GLY A 10 52.37 4.30 -8.88
CA GLY A 10 51.57 4.12 -7.67
C GLY A 10 50.33 5.03 -7.61
N VAL A 11 50.49 6.29 -7.99
CA VAL A 11 49.36 7.26 -8.05
C VAL A 11 48.32 6.82 -9.07
N TRP A 12 48.73 6.36 -10.26
CA TRP A 12 47.81 5.85 -11.28
C TRP A 12 47.06 4.59 -10.81
N GLY A 13 47.75 3.68 -10.11
CA GLY A 13 47.13 2.50 -9.51
C GLY A 13 46.05 2.88 -8.49
N ILE A 14 46.32 3.85 -7.61
CA ILE A 14 45.36 4.34 -6.62
C ILE A 14 44.14 4.98 -7.30
N ILE A 15 44.34 5.79 -8.34
CA ILE A 15 43.25 6.42 -9.10
C ILE A 15 42.36 5.35 -9.73
N MET A 16 42.95 4.33 -10.36
CA MET A 16 42.21 3.23 -10.97
C MET A 16 41.38 2.46 -9.92
N LEU A 17 41.94 2.23 -8.74
CA LEU A 17 41.28 1.52 -7.65
C LEU A 17 40.09 2.33 -7.09
N ILE A 18 40.21 3.66 -6.99
CA ILE A 18 39.11 4.56 -6.62
C ILE A 18 37.98 4.47 -7.64
N PHE A 19 38.28 4.48 -8.95
CA PHE A 19 37.26 4.34 -9.99
C PHE A 19 36.52 3.02 -9.89
N ILE A 20 37.23 1.91 -9.67
CA ILE A 20 36.61 0.58 -9.49
C ILE A 20 35.72 0.56 -8.25
N ALA A 21 36.21 1.09 -7.12
CA ALA A 21 35.43 1.18 -5.88
C ALA A 21 34.15 2.02 -6.07
N GLN A 22 34.22 3.13 -6.81
CA GLN A 22 33.07 3.98 -7.09
C GLN A 22 32.00 3.25 -7.94
N LEU A 23 32.41 2.48 -8.95
CA LEU A 23 31.49 1.67 -9.77
C LEU A 23 30.82 0.56 -8.94
N LEU A 24 31.59 -0.11 -8.08
CA LEU A 24 31.06 -1.12 -7.15
C LEU A 24 30.11 -0.51 -6.13
N PHE A 25 30.45 0.66 -5.56
CA PHE A 25 29.58 1.36 -4.64
C PHE A 25 28.29 1.84 -5.30
N TYR A 26 28.37 2.34 -6.53
CA TYR A 26 27.19 2.76 -7.30
C TYR A 26 26.23 1.59 -7.58
N THR A 27 26.78 0.46 -8.01
CA THR A 27 25.99 -0.76 -8.25
C THR A 27 25.43 -1.35 -6.96
N TRP A 28 26.20 -1.35 -5.86
CA TRP A 28 25.74 -1.77 -4.54
C TRP A 28 24.59 -0.89 -4.01
N CYS A 29 24.73 0.43 -4.10
CA CYS A 29 23.69 1.39 -3.69
C CYS A 29 22.41 1.23 -4.53
N ARG A 30 22.56 0.99 -5.84
CA ARG A 30 21.44 0.64 -6.73
C ARG A 30 20.74 -0.64 -6.31
N VAL A 31 21.48 -1.71 -6.03
CA VAL A 31 20.92 -3.01 -5.63
C VAL A 31 20.24 -2.93 -4.27
N GLN A 32 20.82 -2.23 -3.30
CA GLN A 32 20.22 -1.98 -1.98
C GLN A 32 18.92 -1.16 -2.11
N CYS A 33 18.90 -0.13 -2.94
CA CYS A 33 17.68 0.64 -3.22
C CYS A 33 16.57 -0.23 -3.85
N VAL A 34 16.91 -1.19 -4.71
CA VAL A 34 15.92 -2.14 -5.26
C VAL A 34 15.41 -3.08 -4.17
N GLN A 35 16.29 -3.56 -3.28
CA GLN A 35 15.91 -4.49 -2.21
C GLN A 35 15.03 -3.84 -1.12
N VAL A 36 15.37 -2.61 -0.71
CA VAL A 36 14.54 -1.79 0.20
C VAL A 36 13.21 -1.40 -0.45
N GLY A 37 13.20 -1.09 -1.75
CA GLY A 37 11.97 -0.85 -2.51
C GLY A 37 11.04 -2.07 -2.59
N TYR A 38 11.61 -3.28 -2.62
CA TYR A 38 10.84 -4.53 -2.62
C TYR A 38 10.20 -4.82 -1.25
N GLU A 39 10.90 -4.54 -0.13
CA GLU A 39 10.31 -4.65 1.21
C GLU A 39 9.15 -3.67 1.41
N ILE A 40 9.30 -2.43 0.93
CA ILE A 40 8.22 -1.42 0.96
C ILE A 40 7.02 -1.87 0.10
N THR A 41 7.28 -2.50 -1.04
CA THR A 41 6.22 -2.98 -1.95
C THR A 41 5.43 -4.13 -1.32
N LYS A 42 6.10 -5.02 -0.58
CA LYS A 42 5.44 -6.15 0.09
C LYS A 42 4.51 -5.70 1.22
N GLU A 43 4.94 -4.71 2.00
CA GLU A 43 4.10 -4.15 3.08
C GLU A 43 2.95 -3.29 2.53
N THR A 44 3.19 -2.57 1.43
CA THR A 44 2.18 -1.77 0.72
C THR A 44 1.08 -2.63 0.10
N ASP A 45 1.42 -3.78 -0.50
CA ASP A 45 0.43 -4.70 -1.07
C ASP A 45 -0.51 -5.27 0.01
N ASN A 46 0.03 -5.59 1.18
CA ASN A 46 -0.77 -6.07 2.31
C ASN A 46 -1.69 -4.96 2.85
N HIS A 47 -1.20 -3.73 2.93
CA HIS A 47 -1.99 -2.57 3.36
C HIS A 47 -3.14 -2.25 2.37
N GLN A 48 -2.86 -2.29 1.06
CA GLN A 48 -3.87 -2.12 0.01
C GLN A 48 -4.95 -3.20 0.04
N LYS A 49 -4.57 -4.46 0.29
CA LYS A 49 -5.52 -5.57 0.45
C LYS A 49 -6.46 -5.34 1.63
N LEU A 50 -5.93 -4.92 2.77
CA LEU A 50 -6.74 -4.62 3.96
C LEU A 50 -7.69 -3.44 3.73
N ILE A 51 -7.22 -2.35 3.11
CA ILE A 51 -8.08 -1.18 2.78
C ILE A 51 -9.20 -1.59 1.81
N THR A 52 -8.88 -2.37 0.80
CA THR A 52 -9.87 -2.87 -0.18
C THR A 52 -10.93 -3.73 0.50
N LEU A 53 -10.51 -4.60 1.43
CA LEU A 53 -11.43 -5.44 2.20
C LEU A 53 -12.34 -4.58 3.10
N GLN A 54 -11.77 -3.61 3.82
CA GLN A 54 -12.52 -2.74 4.71
C GLN A 54 -13.57 -1.91 3.94
N ASN A 55 -13.22 -1.40 2.75
CA ASN A 55 -14.16 -0.70 1.89
C ASN A 55 -15.30 -1.60 1.39
N LYS A 56 -15.00 -2.85 1.00
CA LYS A 56 -16.02 -3.83 0.62
C LYS A 56 -17.00 -4.11 1.76
N LEU A 57 -16.48 -4.39 2.96
CA LEU A 57 -17.31 -4.63 4.13
C LEU A 57 -18.19 -3.42 4.48
N LYS A 58 -17.66 -2.20 4.36
CA LYS A 58 -18.43 -0.97 4.61
C LYS A 58 -19.58 -0.80 3.61
N ILE A 59 -19.34 -1.11 2.33
CA ILE A 59 -20.37 -1.09 1.29
C ILE A 59 -21.42 -2.16 1.55
N GLU A 60 -21.01 -3.38 1.90
CA GLU A 60 -21.95 -4.46 2.24
C GLU A 60 -22.79 -4.12 3.46
N LEU A 61 -22.18 -3.52 4.49
CA LEU A 61 -22.88 -3.06 5.69
C LEU A 61 -23.89 -1.96 5.34
N ALA A 62 -23.51 -0.97 4.53
CA ALA A 62 -24.43 0.05 4.05
C ALA A 62 -25.59 -0.54 3.24
N ARG A 63 -25.32 -1.54 2.40
CA ARG A 63 -26.34 -2.29 1.65
C ARG A 63 -27.23 -3.15 2.54
N LEU A 64 -26.71 -3.67 3.65
CA LEU A 64 -27.47 -4.42 4.65
C LEU A 64 -28.36 -3.51 5.49
N LYS A 65 -27.86 -2.34 5.86
CA LYS A 65 -28.59 -1.31 6.60
C LYS A 65 -29.49 -0.45 5.71
N SER A 66 -29.47 -0.63 4.39
CA SER A 66 -30.24 0.27 3.52
C SER A 66 -31.74 0.14 3.82
N PRO A 67 -32.42 1.25 4.15
CA PRO A 67 -33.84 1.23 4.49
C PRO A 67 -34.70 0.61 3.39
N GLU A 68 -34.31 0.79 2.12
CA GLU A 68 -34.99 0.22 0.96
C GLU A 68 -34.98 -1.31 0.96
N ARG A 69 -33.86 -1.94 1.32
CA ARG A 69 -33.77 -3.41 1.40
C ARG A 69 -34.55 -3.94 2.59
N ILE A 70 -34.48 -3.25 3.74
CA ILE A 70 -35.24 -3.58 4.93
C ILE A 70 -36.74 -3.47 4.63
N ALA A 71 -37.18 -2.38 4.00
CA ALA A 71 -38.57 -2.17 3.60
C ALA A 71 -39.05 -3.20 2.58
N LYS A 72 -38.19 -3.62 1.64
CA LYS A 72 -38.50 -4.69 0.68
C LYS A 72 -38.72 -6.04 1.37
N ILE A 73 -37.87 -6.40 2.33
CA ILE A 73 -38.05 -7.63 3.13
C ILE A 73 -39.31 -7.52 4.00
N ALA A 74 -39.49 -6.39 4.67
CA ALA A 74 -40.67 -6.12 5.49
C ALA A 74 -41.97 -6.30 4.70
N LYS A 75 -42.05 -5.73 3.49
CA LYS A 75 -43.25 -5.80 2.65
C LYS A 75 -43.45 -7.16 2.00
N ASN A 76 -42.38 -7.75 1.45
CA ASN A 76 -42.51 -8.93 0.58
C ASN A 76 -42.43 -10.25 1.33
N GLU A 77 -41.65 -10.33 2.41
CA GLU A 77 -41.43 -11.60 3.14
C GLU A 77 -42.14 -11.62 4.49
N LEU A 78 -42.25 -10.47 5.15
CA LEU A 78 -42.91 -10.37 6.46
C LEU A 78 -44.36 -9.88 6.38
N GLY A 79 -44.83 -9.48 5.18
CA GLY A 79 -46.19 -8.99 4.96
C GLY A 79 -46.52 -7.68 5.69
N LEU A 80 -45.50 -6.94 6.13
CA LEU A 80 -45.65 -5.69 6.86
C LEU A 80 -46.07 -4.56 5.90
N ALA A 81 -47.09 -3.81 6.28
CA ALA A 81 -47.54 -2.61 5.59
C ALA A 81 -47.12 -1.35 6.35
N THR A 82 -46.95 -0.23 5.65
CA THR A 82 -46.69 1.06 6.26
C THR A 82 -47.87 1.44 7.17
N PRO A 83 -47.64 1.78 8.45
CA PRO A 83 -48.73 2.11 9.38
C PRO A 83 -49.44 3.39 8.95
N THR A 84 -50.75 3.46 9.18
CA THR A 84 -51.54 4.68 8.93
C THR A 84 -51.27 5.73 10.01
N PRO A 85 -51.56 7.03 9.75
CA PRO A 85 -51.32 8.10 10.73
C PRO A 85 -52.00 7.86 12.09
N GLU A 86 -53.11 7.13 12.12
CA GLU A 86 -53.80 6.79 13.38
C GLU A 86 -53.10 5.71 14.20
N GLN A 87 -52.09 5.02 13.63
CA GLN A 87 -51.36 3.92 14.26
C GLN A 87 -49.94 4.33 14.74
N MET A 88 -49.57 5.61 14.58
CA MET A 88 -48.26 6.12 14.99
C MET A 88 -48.30 6.77 16.38
N VAL A 89 -47.43 6.31 17.29
CA VAL A 89 -47.22 6.92 18.62
C VAL A 89 -45.87 7.65 18.61
N ILE A 90 -45.89 8.96 18.81
CA ILE A 90 -44.67 9.79 18.92
C ILE A 90 -44.22 9.72 20.38
N ILE A 91 -43.01 9.21 20.61
CA ILE A 91 -42.40 9.13 21.94
C ILE A 91 -41.54 10.38 22.12
N PRO A 92 -41.78 11.21 23.16
CA PRO A 92 -41.01 12.42 23.44
C PRO A 92 -39.60 12.16 23.95
#